data_AF-A0A9X2I1R4-F1
#
_entry.id   AF-A0A9X2I1R4-F1
#
_cell.length_a   1.000
_cell.length_b   1.000
_cell.length_c   1.000
_cell.angle_alpha   90.00
_cell.angle_beta   90.00
_cell.angle_gamma   90.00
#
_symmetry.space_group_name_H-M   'P 1'
#
loop_
_entity.id
_entity.type
_entity.pdbx_description
1 polymer ?
#
loop_
_entity_poly.entity_id
_entity_poly.type
_entity_poly.pdbx_seq_one_letter_code
_entity_poly.pdbx_strand_id
1 'polypeptide(L)'
;MDEEDHERDAAAEAFEGVRGELALLRRAIEGIAARDDRPEPPDYGETLGQITKLANATFQRAEFMRKAIEEEAVARQVANRIAGAVAEDRQAVKSAAGELRDATRALQGVTVSARRGDEQNKWLGVSAIGGIVVGMIVWAVFAGIVASSVPTGWQWPERMAARTLDMPMWEGGQRMMRTAAPDAFANIAAGDRIVTANRTAVERCQRAATKTGKPVQCTIRIESARAQR
;
A
#
# COMPACT_ATOMS: atom_id res chain seq x y z
N MET A 1 -28.22 54.52 57.07
CA MET A 1 -29.41 53.66 57.00
C MET A 1 -30.49 54.55 56.43
N ASP A 2 -30.43 54.91 55.14
CA ASP A 2 -31.24 56.05 54.64
C ASP A 2 -31.67 55.95 53.16
N GLU A 3 -31.37 54.84 52.46
CA GLU A 3 -31.87 54.63 51.07
C GLU A 3 -33.32 54.11 51.06
N GLU A 4 -33.76 53.36 52.07
CA GLU A 4 -35.15 52.86 52.18
C GLU A 4 -36.15 53.97 52.52
N ASP A 5 -35.73 55.04 53.18
CA ASP A 5 -36.62 56.14 53.58
C ASP A 5 -36.96 57.06 52.40
N HIS A 6 -36.03 57.29 51.48
CA HIS A 6 -36.30 58.06 50.25
C HIS A 6 -37.21 57.35 49.27
N GLU A 7 -37.15 56.02 49.18
CA GLU A 7 -38.03 55.21 48.32
C GLU A 7 -39.45 55.12 48.90
N ARG A 8 -39.60 55.12 50.23
CA ARG A 8 -40.90 55.18 50.91
C ARG A 8 -41.61 56.52 50.73
N ASP A 9 -40.89 57.63 50.80
CA ASP A 9 -41.47 58.97 50.56
C ASP A 9 -41.89 59.14 49.08
N ALA A 10 -41.09 58.67 48.13
CA ALA A 10 -41.44 58.71 46.71
C ALA A 10 -42.66 57.84 46.37
N ALA A 11 -42.80 56.67 47.01
CA ALA A 11 -43.98 55.83 46.85
C ALA A 11 -45.24 56.47 47.47
N ALA A 12 -45.12 57.12 48.63
CA ALA A 12 -46.23 57.81 49.28
C ALA A 12 -46.76 58.98 48.42
N GLU A 13 -45.87 59.75 47.79
CA GLU A 13 -46.24 60.87 46.91
C GLU A 13 -46.98 60.38 45.64
N ALA A 14 -46.56 59.25 45.06
CA ALA A 14 -47.24 58.65 43.92
C ALA A 14 -48.66 58.14 44.24
N PHE A 15 -48.88 57.57 45.44
CA PHE A 15 -50.20 57.10 45.86
C PHE A 15 -51.19 58.24 46.11
N GLU A 16 -50.74 59.39 46.59
CA GLU A 16 -51.60 60.57 46.76
C GLU A 16 -52.00 61.16 45.40
N GLY A 17 -51.11 61.18 44.41
CA GLY A 17 -51.44 61.56 43.03
C GLY A 17 -52.55 60.67 42.44
N VAL A 18 -52.43 59.36 42.58
CA VAL A 18 -53.42 58.39 42.08
C VAL A 18 -54.75 58.49 42.82
N ARG A 19 -54.75 58.75 44.14
CA ARG A 19 -56.00 59.00 44.90
C ARG A 19 -56.72 60.25 44.41
N GLY A 20 -55.99 61.32 44.09
CA GLY A 20 -56.55 62.54 43.51
C GLY A 20 -57.26 62.27 42.18
N GLU A 21 -56.62 61.51 41.29
CA GLU A 21 -57.22 61.15 40.00
C GLU A 21 -58.44 60.23 40.15
N LEU A 22 -58.40 59.26 41.07
CA LEU A 22 -59.55 58.39 41.37
C LEU A 22 -60.74 59.17 41.95
N ALA A 23 -60.49 60.21 42.76
CA ALA A 23 -61.55 61.07 43.28
C ALA A 23 -62.21 61.90 42.17
N LEU A 24 -61.42 62.40 41.20
CA LEU A 24 -61.94 63.09 40.02
C LEU A 24 -62.74 62.15 39.12
N LEU A 25 -62.26 60.92 38.90
CA LEU A 25 -62.96 59.91 38.11
C LEU A 25 -64.29 59.53 38.78
N ARG A 26 -64.28 59.31 40.10
CA ARG A 26 -65.49 59.00 40.86
C ARG A 26 -66.49 60.15 40.82
N ARG A 27 -66.04 61.40 40.91
CA ARG A 27 -66.90 62.58 40.80
C ARG A 27 -67.45 62.78 39.39
N ALA A 28 -66.69 62.43 38.35
CA ALA A 28 -67.17 62.43 36.97
C ALA A 28 -68.25 61.35 36.76
N ILE A 29 -68.06 60.16 37.31
CA ILE A 29 -69.05 59.07 37.26
C ILE A 29 -70.31 59.42 38.05
N GLU A 30 -70.17 59.96 39.27
CA GLU A 30 -71.31 60.44 40.06
C GLU A 30 -72.04 61.60 39.37
N GLY A 31 -71.32 62.48 38.65
CA GLY A 31 -71.91 63.53 37.83
C GLY A 31 -72.67 63.01 36.58
N ILE A 32 -72.24 61.88 36.02
CA ILE A 32 -72.97 61.20 34.94
C ILE A 32 -74.22 60.49 35.49
N ALA A 33 -74.11 59.85 36.66
CA ALA A 33 -75.24 59.18 37.32
C ALA A 33 -76.30 60.18 37.82
N ALA A 34 -75.91 61.39 38.25
CA ALA A 34 -76.83 62.43 38.68
C ALA A 34 -77.59 63.13 37.51
N ARG A 35 -77.26 62.80 36.26
CA ARG A 35 -77.92 63.32 35.04
C ARG A 35 -78.76 62.27 34.30
N ASP A 36 -79.09 61.17 34.95
CA ASP A 36 -79.88 60.09 34.35
C ASP A 36 -81.39 60.41 34.39
N ASP A 37 -81.80 61.38 33.57
CA ASP A 37 -83.21 61.67 33.26
C ASP A 37 -83.52 61.16 31.85
N ARG A 38 -83.34 59.84 31.64
CA ARG A 38 -83.59 59.18 30.37
C ARG A 38 -84.95 58.49 30.36
N PRO A 39 -85.85 58.85 29.42
CA PRO A 39 -87.13 58.18 29.24
C PRO A 39 -86.97 56.74 28.74
N GLU A 40 -88.01 55.94 29.02
CA GLU A 40 -88.23 54.53 28.72
C GLU A 40 -87.43 53.97 27.52
N PRO A 41 -86.61 52.91 27.71
CA PRO A 41 -85.71 52.41 26.67
C PRO A 41 -86.50 51.80 25.51
N PRO A 42 -86.26 52.24 24.26
CA PRO A 42 -86.75 51.54 23.07
C PRO A 42 -86.28 50.09 23.10
N ASP A 43 -87.13 49.15 22.67
CA ASP A 43 -86.74 47.74 22.59
C ASP A 43 -85.69 47.54 21.49
N TYR A 44 -84.42 47.55 21.89
CA TYR A 44 -83.27 47.31 21.02
C TYR A 44 -82.93 45.80 20.91
N GLY A 45 -83.81 44.88 21.31
CA GLY A 45 -83.54 43.44 21.28
C GLY A 45 -83.16 42.91 19.88
N GLU A 46 -83.82 43.41 18.84
CA GLU A 46 -83.53 43.01 17.45
C GLU A 46 -82.18 43.57 16.95
N THR A 47 -81.87 44.82 17.31
CA THR A 47 -80.61 45.48 16.90
C THR A 47 -79.42 45.00 17.72
N LEU A 48 -79.58 44.70 19.02
CA LEU A 48 -78.57 44.00 19.80
C LEU A 48 -78.36 42.57 19.30
N GLY A 49 -79.40 41.87 18.87
CA GLY A 49 -79.29 40.56 18.23
C GLY A 49 -78.44 40.61 16.95
N GLN A 50 -78.60 41.66 16.14
CA GLN A 50 -77.78 41.89 14.96
C GLN A 50 -76.34 42.30 15.30
N ILE A 51 -76.13 43.18 16.28
CA ILE A 51 -74.79 43.62 16.71
C ILE A 51 -74.02 42.47 17.36
N THR A 52 -74.66 41.65 18.20
CA THR A 52 -74.04 40.46 18.80
C THR A 52 -73.69 39.43 17.74
N LYS A 53 -74.54 39.21 16.74
CA LYS A 53 -74.25 38.34 15.60
C LYS A 53 -73.08 38.87 14.76
N LEU A 54 -73.03 40.18 14.52
CA LEU A 54 -71.92 40.81 13.81
C LEU A 54 -70.63 40.68 14.61
N ALA A 55 -70.65 41.02 15.89
CA ALA A 55 -69.51 40.93 16.80
C ALA A 55 -68.97 39.50 16.88
N ASN A 56 -69.85 38.50 17.03
CA ASN A 56 -69.44 37.11 17.09
C ASN A 56 -68.82 36.63 15.76
N ALA A 57 -69.33 37.11 14.61
CA ALA A 57 -68.73 36.87 13.31
C ALA A 57 -67.35 37.56 13.16
N THR A 58 -67.16 38.76 13.72
CA THR A 58 -65.84 39.42 13.76
C THR A 58 -64.86 38.71 14.69
N PHE A 59 -65.30 38.23 15.85
CA PHE A 59 -64.47 37.46 16.78
C PHE A 59 -64.02 36.13 16.17
N GLN A 60 -64.92 35.41 15.49
CA GLN A 60 -64.55 34.17 14.78
C GLN A 60 -63.53 34.44 13.66
N ARG A 61 -63.70 35.54 12.89
CA ARG A 61 -62.69 35.94 11.89
C ARG A 61 -61.37 36.34 12.53
N ALA A 62 -61.39 37.03 13.67
CA ALA A 62 -60.18 37.43 14.39
C ALA A 62 -59.44 36.21 14.96
N GLU A 63 -60.14 35.23 15.52
CA GLU A 63 -59.52 33.97 15.97
C GLU A 63 -58.92 33.17 14.81
N PHE A 64 -59.62 33.09 13.67
CA PHE A 64 -59.10 32.41 12.50
C PHE A 64 -57.83 33.09 11.97
N MET A 65 -57.83 34.42 11.87
CA MET A 65 -56.65 35.19 11.49
C MET A 65 -55.52 35.06 12.52
N ARG A 66 -55.83 35.04 13.82
CA ARG A 66 -54.82 34.85 14.87
C ARG A 66 -54.18 33.46 14.77
N LYS A 67 -54.97 32.41 14.59
CA LYS A 67 -54.46 31.04 14.38
C LYS A 67 -53.64 30.93 13.11
N ALA A 68 -54.08 31.54 12.01
CA ALA A 68 -53.32 31.54 10.75
C ALA A 68 -51.98 32.27 10.88
N ILE A 69 -51.94 33.41 11.59
CA ILE A 69 -50.71 34.17 11.86
C ILE A 69 -49.78 33.39 12.80
N GLU A 70 -50.31 32.72 13.82
CA GLU A 70 -49.55 31.91 14.77
C GLU A 70 -48.94 30.68 14.08
N GLU A 71 -49.71 30.00 13.21
CA GLU A 71 -49.26 28.85 12.42
C GLU A 71 -48.19 29.25 11.39
N GLU A 72 -48.35 30.40 10.71
CA GLU A 72 -47.32 30.95 9.84
C GLU A 72 -46.06 31.41 10.59
N ALA A 73 -46.20 32.02 11.77
CA ALA A 73 -45.07 32.47 12.57
C ALA A 73 -44.25 31.27 13.10
N VAL A 74 -44.94 30.22 13.57
CA VAL A 74 -44.31 28.96 13.98
C VAL A 74 -43.66 28.26 12.79
N ALA A 75 -44.33 28.20 11.64
CA ALA A 75 -43.76 27.62 10.42
C ALA A 75 -42.49 28.36 9.95
N ARG A 76 -42.48 29.70 9.99
CA ARG A 76 -41.29 30.51 9.66
C ARG A 76 -40.17 30.32 10.67
N GLN A 77 -40.48 30.23 11.97
CA GLN A 77 -39.48 30.00 13.01
C GLN A 77 -38.86 28.60 12.91
N VAL A 78 -39.66 27.57 12.61
CA VAL A 78 -39.19 26.21 12.35
C VAL A 78 -38.37 26.15 11.07
N ALA A 79 -38.81 26.80 9.98
CA ALA A 79 -38.05 26.87 8.74
C ALA A 79 -36.69 27.57 8.92
N ASN A 80 -36.63 28.65 9.71
CA ASN A 80 -35.37 29.34 10.01
C ASN A 80 -34.44 28.50 10.88
N ARG A 81 -34.97 27.77 11.87
CA ARG A 81 -34.19 26.82 12.70
C ARG A 81 -33.64 25.67 11.86
N ILE A 82 -34.45 25.10 10.98
CA ILE A 82 -34.03 24.03 10.06
C ILE A 82 -33.01 24.55 9.05
N ALA A 83 -33.20 25.76 8.50
CA ALA A 83 -32.24 26.36 7.57
C ALA A 83 -30.87 26.61 8.23
N GLY A 84 -30.87 27.09 9.48
CA GLY A 84 -29.65 27.25 10.28
C GLY A 84 -28.95 25.92 10.56
N ALA A 85 -29.69 24.92 11.02
CA ALA A 85 -29.16 23.58 11.28
C ALA A 85 -28.61 22.90 10.01
N VAL A 86 -29.32 23.01 8.88
CA VAL A 86 -28.87 22.47 7.59
C VAL A 86 -27.64 23.22 7.06
N ALA A 87 -27.46 24.51 7.36
CA ALA A 87 -26.27 25.25 6.97
C ALA A 87 -25.03 24.80 7.75
N GLU A 88 -25.16 24.60 9.07
CA GLU A 88 -24.09 24.05 9.91
C GLU A 88 -23.73 22.62 9.50
N ASP A 89 -24.74 21.78 9.24
CA ASP A 89 -24.54 20.39 8.82
C ASP A 89 -23.90 20.31 7.42
N ARG A 90 -24.28 21.21 6.49
CA ARG A 90 -23.60 21.34 5.19
C ARG A 90 -22.15 21.77 5.31
N GLN A 91 -21.80 22.60 6.30
CA GLN A 91 -20.42 23.02 6.52
C GLN A 91 -19.60 21.87 7.11
N ALA A 92 -20.14 21.13 8.08
CA ALA A 92 -19.53 19.93 8.64
C ALA A 92 -19.35 18.81 7.59
N VAL A 93 -20.33 18.60 6.72
CA VAL A 93 -20.23 17.64 5.61
C VAL A 93 -19.20 18.08 4.58
N LYS A 94 -19.09 19.39 4.29
CA LYS A 94 -18.06 19.91 3.38
C LYS A 94 -16.65 19.76 3.96
N SER A 95 -16.45 20.01 5.25
CA SER A 95 -15.15 19.81 5.90
C SER A 95 -14.79 18.33 5.94
N ALA A 96 -15.72 17.45 6.34
CA ALA A 96 -15.51 16.00 6.32
C ALA A 96 -15.22 15.47 4.90
N ALA A 97 -15.92 15.96 3.88
CA ALA A 97 -15.66 15.61 2.49
C ALA A 97 -14.30 16.15 1.98
N GLY A 98 -13.84 17.28 2.50
CA GLY A 98 -12.49 17.81 2.26
C GLY A 98 -11.42 16.90 2.84
N GLU A 99 -11.53 16.56 4.11
CA GLU A 99 -10.60 15.66 4.81
C GLU A 99 -10.56 14.26 4.17
N LEU A 100 -11.72 13.71 3.79
CA LEU A 100 -11.79 12.43 3.07
C LEU A 100 -11.11 12.50 1.71
N ARG A 101 -11.23 13.61 0.97
CA ARG A 101 -10.55 13.81 -0.32
C ARG A 101 -9.04 13.93 -0.15
N ASP A 102 -8.58 14.62 0.87
CA ASP A 102 -7.15 14.77 1.14
C ASP A 102 -6.53 13.47 1.65
N ALA A 103 -7.24 12.71 2.49
CA ALA A 103 -6.87 11.35 2.86
C ALA A 103 -6.83 10.42 1.63
N THR A 104 -7.80 10.53 0.72
CA THR A 104 -7.84 9.74 -0.51
C THR A 104 -6.67 10.09 -1.44
N ARG A 105 -6.31 11.37 -1.57
CA ARG A 105 -5.14 11.80 -2.36
C ARG A 105 -3.82 11.32 -1.75
N ALA A 106 -3.68 11.40 -0.42
CA ALA A 106 -2.52 10.88 0.28
C ALA A 106 -2.37 9.36 0.08
N LEU A 107 -3.48 8.62 0.18
CA LEU A 107 -3.53 7.18 -0.08
C LEU A 107 -3.25 6.84 -1.55
N GLN A 108 -3.75 7.61 -2.51
CA GLN A 108 -3.42 7.44 -3.93
C GLN A 108 -1.93 7.70 -4.21
N GLY A 109 -1.32 8.71 -3.57
CA GLY A 109 0.11 8.99 -3.70
C GLY A 109 1.00 7.87 -3.12
N VAL A 110 0.58 7.28 -2.00
CA VAL A 110 1.31 6.17 -1.35
C VAL A 110 1.09 4.84 -2.08
N THR A 111 -0.12 4.57 -2.58
CA THR A 111 -0.42 3.32 -3.30
C THR A 111 0.20 3.30 -4.71
N VAL A 112 0.25 4.45 -5.40
CA VAL A 112 0.93 4.56 -6.70
C VAL A 112 2.45 4.44 -6.54
N SER A 113 3.03 5.00 -5.46
CA SER A 113 4.48 4.88 -5.21
C SER A 113 4.88 3.47 -4.77
N ALA A 114 4.08 2.81 -3.92
CA ALA A 114 4.31 1.43 -3.53
C ALA A 114 4.23 0.46 -4.72
N ARG A 115 3.24 0.63 -5.61
CA ARG A 115 3.07 -0.25 -6.77
C ARG A 115 4.19 -0.08 -7.81
N ARG A 116 4.75 1.13 -7.93
CA ARG A 116 5.89 1.40 -8.83
C ARG A 116 7.20 0.81 -8.30
N GLY A 117 7.36 0.66 -6.99
CA GLY A 117 8.52 0.03 -6.37
C GLY A 117 8.62 -1.47 -6.69
N ASP A 118 7.51 -2.19 -6.57
CA ASP A 118 7.49 -3.65 -6.75
C ASP A 118 7.70 -4.09 -8.20
N GLU A 119 7.12 -3.39 -9.18
CA GLU A 119 7.35 -3.70 -10.59
C GLU A 119 8.79 -3.39 -11.02
N GLN A 120 9.36 -2.27 -10.57
CA GLN A 120 10.75 -1.93 -10.86
C GLN A 120 11.72 -2.92 -10.20
N ASN A 121 11.45 -3.33 -8.95
CA ASN A 121 12.31 -4.29 -8.25
C ASN A 121 12.26 -5.68 -8.88
N LYS A 122 11.10 -6.09 -9.44
CA LYS A 122 10.99 -7.33 -10.23
C LYS A 122 11.83 -7.29 -11.51
N TRP A 123 11.75 -6.21 -12.29
CA TRP A 123 12.57 -6.07 -13.50
C TRP A 123 14.06 -6.01 -13.19
N LEU A 124 14.45 -5.31 -12.12
CA LEU A 124 15.83 -5.30 -11.63
C LEU A 124 16.29 -6.70 -11.21
N GLY A 125 15.48 -7.41 -10.41
CA GLY A 125 15.77 -8.79 -10.00
C GLY A 125 15.92 -9.75 -11.18
N VAL A 126 15.01 -9.70 -12.16
CA VAL A 126 15.08 -10.53 -13.37
C VAL A 126 16.32 -10.20 -14.19
N SER A 127 16.66 -8.91 -14.36
CA SER A 127 17.88 -8.51 -15.09
C SER A 127 19.16 -8.93 -14.37
N ALA A 128 19.19 -8.88 -13.03
CA ALA A 128 20.33 -9.28 -12.22
C ALA A 128 20.56 -10.79 -12.30
N ILE A 129 19.49 -11.59 -12.14
CA ILE A 129 19.56 -13.05 -12.30
C ILE A 129 19.93 -13.42 -13.73
N GLY A 130 19.33 -12.77 -14.73
CA GLY A 130 19.64 -12.97 -16.14
C GLY A 130 21.11 -12.69 -16.45
N GLY A 131 21.65 -11.57 -15.95
CA GLY A 131 23.07 -11.21 -16.11
C GLY A 131 24.02 -12.22 -15.48
N ILE A 132 23.69 -12.74 -14.29
CA ILE A 132 24.48 -13.78 -13.61
C ILE A 132 24.48 -15.08 -14.42
N VAL A 133 23.31 -15.52 -14.90
CA VAL A 133 23.19 -16.76 -15.70
C VAL A 133 23.96 -16.63 -17.01
N VAL A 134 23.79 -15.52 -17.73
CA VAL A 134 24.54 -15.25 -18.97
C VAL A 134 26.03 -15.18 -18.70
N GLY A 135 26.45 -14.50 -17.63
CA GLY A 135 27.86 -14.42 -17.22
C GLY A 135 28.47 -15.80 -16.94
N MET A 136 27.75 -16.68 -16.24
CA MET A 136 28.19 -18.07 -16.00
C MET A 136 28.33 -18.86 -17.31
N ILE A 137 27.38 -18.73 -18.24
CA ILE A 137 27.43 -19.41 -19.54
C ILE A 137 28.64 -18.92 -20.34
N VAL A 138 28.83 -17.60 -20.43
CA VAL A 138 29.98 -17.01 -21.13
C VAL A 138 31.28 -17.47 -20.50
N TRP A 139 31.38 -17.48 -19.17
CA TRP A 139 32.57 -17.95 -18.46
C TRP A 139 32.88 -19.43 -18.72
N ALA A 140 31.87 -20.30 -18.70
CA ALA A 140 32.04 -21.72 -18.97
C ALA A 140 32.52 -22.00 -20.41
N VAL A 141 31.94 -21.29 -21.39
CA VAL A 141 32.36 -21.38 -22.79
C VAL A 141 33.78 -20.85 -22.96
N PHE A 142 34.10 -19.72 -22.33
CA PHE A 142 35.43 -19.14 -22.39
C PHE A 142 36.49 -20.06 -21.76
N ALA A 143 36.20 -20.68 -20.62
CA ALA A 143 37.08 -21.66 -19.99
C ALA A 143 37.33 -22.88 -20.90
N GLY A 144 36.29 -23.37 -21.58
CA GLY A 144 36.42 -24.47 -22.56
C GLY A 144 37.28 -24.10 -23.77
N ILE A 145 37.08 -22.92 -24.34
CA ILE A 145 37.86 -22.44 -25.49
C ILE A 145 39.31 -22.20 -25.09
N VAL A 146 39.56 -21.52 -23.96
CA VAL A 146 40.92 -21.28 -23.47
C VAL A 146 41.63 -22.60 -23.19
N ALA A 147 40.99 -23.60 -22.58
CA ALA A 147 41.60 -24.92 -22.37
C ALA A 147 42.05 -25.60 -23.67
N SER A 148 41.35 -25.37 -24.79
CA SER A 148 41.69 -25.89 -26.11
C SER A 148 42.70 -25.06 -26.90
N SER A 149 42.95 -23.81 -26.50
CA SER A 149 43.77 -22.84 -27.25
C SER A 149 45.17 -22.62 -26.66
N VAL A 150 45.50 -23.27 -25.54
CA VAL A 150 46.80 -23.09 -24.87
C VAL A 150 47.89 -23.86 -25.65
N PRO A 151 49.09 -23.27 -25.84
CA PRO A 151 50.20 -23.94 -26.50
C PRO A 151 50.53 -25.31 -25.87
N THR A 152 50.80 -26.31 -26.71
CA THR A 152 51.09 -27.70 -26.32
C THR A 152 52.23 -27.86 -25.30
N GLY A 153 53.11 -26.85 -25.16
CA GLY A 153 54.18 -26.84 -24.16
C GLY A 153 53.71 -26.69 -22.70
N TRP A 154 52.48 -26.22 -22.44
CA TRP A 154 52.01 -25.97 -21.06
C TRP A 154 51.39 -27.23 -20.41
N GLN A 155 51.02 -28.25 -21.20
CA GLN A 155 50.41 -29.50 -20.72
C GLN A 155 49.25 -29.29 -19.72
N TRP A 156 48.44 -28.25 -19.94
CA TRP A 156 47.31 -27.90 -19.08
C TRP A 156 46.25 -29.01 -19.00
N PRO A 157 45.82 -29.60 -20.14
CA PRO A 157 44.86 -30.72 -20.13
C PRO A 157 45.38 -31.92 -19.33
N GLU A 158 46.66 -32.26 -19.48
CA GLU A 158 47.29 -33.39 -18.80
C GLU A 158 47.42 -33.15 -17.30
N ARG A 159 47.79 -31.92 -16.89
CA ARG A 159 47.82 -31.50 -15.48
C ARG A 159 46.44 -31.39 -14.85
N MET A 160 45.42 -31.05 -15.64
CA MET A 160 44.04 -31.03 -15.19
C MET A 160 43.55 -32.46 -14.98
N ALA A 161 43.76 -33.35 -15.96
CA ALA A 161 43.41 -34.77 -15.85
C ALA A 161 44.08 -35.44 -14.65
N ALA A 162 45.38 -35.20 -14.42
CA ALA A 162 46.07 -35.74 -13.24
C ALA A 162 45.44 -35.24 -11.92
N ARG A 163 45.05 -33.96 -11.86
CA ARG A 163 44.36 -33.40 -10.69
C ARG A 163 42.93 -33.95 -10.52
N THR A 164 42.20 -34.18 -11.60
CA THR A 164 40.85 -34.75 -11.55
C THR A 164 40.86 -36.22 -11.16
N LEU A 165 41.87 -36.98 -11.59
CA LEU A 165 42.04 -38.38 -11.23
C LEU A 165 42.69 -38.59 -9.86
N ASP A 166 43.18 -37.52 -9.22
CA ASP A 166 43.96 -37.54 -7.96
C ASP A 166 45.07 -38.61 -7.97
N MET A 167 45.71 -38.75 -9.12
CA MET A 167 46.73 -39.77 -9.38
C MET A 167 47.94 -39.12 -10.04
N PRO A 168 49.16 -39.65 -9.82
CA PRO A 168 50.31 -39.19 -10.57
C PRO A 168 50.08 -39.41 -12.07
N MET A 169 50.67 -38.55 -12.92
CA MET A 169 50.38 -38.50 -14.35
C MET A 169 50.57 -39.85 -15.05
N TRP A 170 51.57 -40.62 -14.62
CA TRP A 170 51.88 -41.92 -15.20
C TRP A 170 50.77 -42.94 -14.91
N GLU A 171 50.37 -43.09 -13.66
CA GLU A 171 49.29 -43.98 -13.23
C GLU A 171 47.94 -43.55 -13.81
N GLY A 172 47.66 -42.25 -13.86
CA GLY A 172 46.47 -41.69 -14.52
C GLY A 172 46.42 -42.02 -16.01
N GLY A 173 47.55 -41.88 -16.70
CA GLY A 173 47.69 -42.25 -18.12
C GLY A 173 47.48 -43.74 -18.36
N GLN A 174 48.10 -44.60 -17.54
CA GLN A 174 47.89 -46.04 -17.62
C GLN A 174 46.42 -46.43 -17.38
N ARG A 175 45.76 -45.80 -16.39
CA ARG A 175 44.34 -46.03 -16.10
C ARG A 175 43.47 -45.60 -17.27
N MET A 176 43.72 -44.44 -17.88
CA MET A 176 43.00 -44.01 -19.07
C MET A 176 43.19 -44.97 -20.25
N MET A 177 44.43 -45.38 -20.54
CA MET A 177 44.71 -46.34 -21.61
C MET A 177 44.03 -47.69 -21.39
N ARG A 178 44.08 -48.23 -20.15
CA ARG A 178 43.38 -49.47 -19.78
C ARG A 178 41.86 -49.34 -19.89
N THR A 179 41.30 -48.19 -19.52
CA THR A 179 39.85 -47.95 -19.55
C THR A 179 39.35 -47.76 -20.98
N ALA A 180 40.12 -47.09 -21.82
CA ALA A 180 39.75 -46.83 -23.22
C ALA A 180 39.90 -48.08 -24.11
N ALA A 181 40.97 -48.86 -23.92
CA ALA A 181 41.25 -50.04 -24.74
C ALA A 181 42.09 -51.09 -23.95
N PRO A 182 41.43 -52.01 -23.23
CA PRO A 182 42.14 -52.97 -22.38
C PRO A 182 43.04 -53.91 -23.19
N ASP A 183 42.58 -54.38 -24.35
CA ASP A 183 43.35 -55.28 -25.22
C ASP A 183 44.58 -54.58 -25.83
N ALA A 184 44.43 -53.32 -26.25
CA ALA A 184 45.54 -52.53 -26.76
C ALA A 184 46.60 -52.28 -25.67
N PHE A 185 46.17 -51.97 -24.45
CA PHE A 185 47.09 -51.82 -23.32
C PHE A 185 47.79 -53.13 -22.97
N ALA A 186 47.09 -54.26 -23.00
CA ALA A 186 47.68 -55.57 -22.76
C ALA A 186 48.77 -55.92 -23.79
N ASN A 187 48.56 -55.55 -25.06
CA ASN A 187 49.56 -55.73 -26.13
C ASN A 187 50.80 -54.86 -25.91
N ILE A 188 50.63 -53.59 -25.50
CA ILE A 188 51.75 -52.70 -25.16
C ILE A 188 52.53 -53.27 -23.97
N ALA A 189 51.83 -53.69 -22.91
CA ALA A 189 52.46 -54.29 -21.73
C ALA A 189 53.18 -55.61 -22.06
N ALA A 190 52.67 -56.40 -23.00
CA ALA A 190 53.36 -57.60 -23.49
C ALA A 190 54.66 -57.25 -24.24
N GLY A 191 54.63 -56.22 -25.09
CA GLY A 191 55.83 -55.71 -25.76
C GLY A 191 56.89 -55.21 -24.77
N ASP A 192 56.47 -54.44 -23.76
CA ASP A 192 57.36 -53.92 -22.71
C ASP A 192 58.03 -55.04 -21.91
N ARG A 193 57.30 -56.11 -21.55
CA ARG A 193 57.90 -57.29 -20.90
C ARG A 193 58.98 -57.94 -21.76
N ILE A 194 58.75 -58.10 -23.06
CA ILE A 194 59.72 -58.69 -23.99
C ILE A 194 60.96 -57.79 -24.10
N VAL A 195 60.79 -56.48 -24.25
CA VAL A 195 61.91 -55.52 -24.35
C VAL A 195 62.71 -55.49 -23.05
N THR A 196 62.04 -55.48 -21.90
CA THR A 196 62.68 -55.46 -20.58
C THR A 196 63.49 -56.74 -20.34
N ALA A 197 62.93 -57.92 -20.66
CA ALA A 197 63.64 -59.19 -20.56
C ALA A 197 64.86 -59.27 -21.51
N ASN A 198 64.82 -58.56 -22.64
CA ASN A 198 65.88 -58.55 -23.66
C ASN A 198 66.68 -57.25 -23.69
N ARG A 199 66.63 -56.43 -22.64
CA ARG A 199 67.10 -55.04 -22.65
C ARG A 199 68.50 -54.88 -23.22
N THR A 200 69.45 -55.70 -22.77
CA THR A 200 70.86 -55.63 -23.21
C THR A 200 71.06 -56.04 -24.67
N ALA A 201 70.25 -56.97 -25.20
CA ALA A 201 70.29 -57.36 -26.60
C ALA A 201 69.68 -56.27 -27.49
N VAL A 202 68.52 -55.74 -27.10
CA VAL A 202 67.82 -54.67 -27.82
C VAL A 202 68.67 -53.40 -27.87
N GLU A 203 69.27 -52.98 -26.75
CA GLU A 203 70.13 -51.80 -26.71
C GLU A 203 71.37 -51.93 -27.61
N ARG A 204 71.96 -53.13 -27.72
CA ARG A 204 73.09 -53.38 -28.64
C ARG A 204 72.66 -53.32 -30.10
N CYS A 205 71.53 -53.94 -30.42
CA CYS A 205 70.96 -53.91 -31.76
C CYS A 205 70.56 -52.47 -32.17
N GLN A 206 69.96 -51.69 -31.27
CA GLN A 206 69.67 -50.27 -31.51
C GLN A 206 70.94 -49.48 -31.80
N ARG A 207 71.99 -49.64 -30.98
CA ARG A 207 73.29 -48.99 -31.23
C ARG A 207 73.89 -49.39 -32.57
N ALA A 208 73.77 -50.65 -32.98
CA ALA A 208 74.23 -51.11 -34.28
C ALA A 208 73.41 -50.49 -35.42
N ALA A 209 72.08 -50.45 -35.31
CA ALA A 209 71.19 -49.83 -36.29
C ALA A 209 71.45 -48.33 -36.45
N THR A 210 71.63 -47.60 -35.35
CA THR A 210 71.96 -46.17 -35.39
C THR A 210 73.32 -45.92 -36.05
N LYS A 211 74.31 -46.79 -35.81
CA LYS A 211 75.63 -46.68 -36.44
C LYS A 211 75.61 -46.98 -37.94
N THR A 212 74.82 -47.94 -38.38
CA THR A 212 74.76 -48.34 -39.80
C THR A 212 73.72 -47.54 -40.60
N GLY A 213 72.80 -46.85 -39.92
CA GLY A 213 71.66 -46.18 -40.55
C GLY A 213 70.69 -47.13 -41.25
N LYS A 214 70.80 -48.44 -41.00
CA LYS A 214 70.07 -49.50 -41.70
C LYS A 214 69.36 -50.40 -40.69
N PRO A 215 68.23 -51.03 -41.07
CA PRO A 215 67.58 -52.02 -40.23
C PRO A 215 68.53 -53.19 -39.98
N VAL A 216 68.62 -53.64 -38.72
CA VAL A 216 69.43 -54.79 -38.30
C VAL A 216 68.52 -55.90 -37.78
N GLN A 217 68.86 -57.15 -38.06
CA GLN A 217 68.18 -58.27 -37.42
C GLN A 217 68.72 -58.46 -36.00
N CYS A 218 67.80 -58.60 -35.04
CA CYS A 218 68.11 -58.79 -33.63
C CYS A 218 67.45 -60.07 -33.13
N THR A 219 68.24 -60.99 -32.58
CA THR A 219 67.70 -62.20 -31.97
C THR A 219 67.29 -61.89 -30.53
N ILE A 220 65.99 -61.99 -30.26
CA ILE A 220 65.41 -61.83 -28.92
C ILE A 220 65.00 -63.18 -28.36
N ARG A 221 65.07 -63.32 -27.03
CA ARG A 221 64.59 -64.49 -26.31
C ARG A 221 63.18 -64.22 -25.79
N ILE A 222 62.23 -65.04 -26.21
CA ILE A 222 60.86 -64.97 -25.70
C ILE A 222 60.70 -66.09 -24.68
N GLU A 223 60.49 -65.74 -23.42
CA GLU A 223 60.21 -66.71 -22.38
C GLU A 223 58.78 -67.22 -22.52
N SER A 224 58.59 -68.53 -22.37
CA SER A 224 57.25 -69.12 -22.39
C SER A 224 56.44 -68.66 -21.17
N ALA A 225 55.16 -68.35 -21.36
CA ALA A 225 54.24 -67.91 -20.28
C ALA A 225 54.14 -68.90 -19.10
N ARG A 226 54.63 -70.13 -19.26
CA ARG A 226 54.62 -71.19 -18.25
C ARG A 226 55.82 -71.12 -17.29
N ALA A 227 56.88 -70.38 -17.63
CA ALA A 227 58.10 -70.25 -16.82
C ALA A 227 58.03 -69.11 -15.78
N GLN A 228 56.92 -68.37 -15.72
CA GLN A 228 56.71 -67.22 -14.83
C GLN A 228 55.68 -67.51 -13.71
N ARG A 229 55.33 -68.78 -13.49
CA ARG A 229 54.50 -69.24 -12.36
C ARG A 229 55.37 -69.74 -11.21
#